data_AF-A0A6N2MEP1-F1
#
_entry.id   AF-A0A6N2MEP1-F1
#
_cell.length_a   1.000
_cell.length_b   1.000
_cell.length_c   1.000
_cell.angle_alpha   90.00
_cell.angle_beta   90.00
_cell.angle_gamma   90.00
#
_symmetry.space_group_name_H-M   'P 1'
#
loop_
_entity.id
_entity.type
_entity.pdbx_description
1 polymer ?
#
loop_
_entity_poly.entity_id
_entity_poly.type
_entity_poly.pdbx_seq_one_letter_code
_entity_poly.pdbx_strand_id
1 'polypeptide(L)'
;MTMVEREMKLQWIVLALFMVLSSEQHCAAGDDQLTLWPTMAITTIPDSCQVDYAPYGVDFRNGPTGRFCNGRISIDIIGTLTGPCNESYSWLKILGFTHYIPPFATAQEADILSGLNYASGAAGIRDETGQELGERICFNMQLQNHQKTVQNLTGMLGNDSALTYLNKCLYSVGMGNNDYLNNYFLPQYFPTSEEYTLEEYTQLLIEQYSQQLRSLYELGARKLVVFGLGMMLGVQAAIATYGTNGSACVELMNNASRLFNSLLLPAIDQLNDDLPDAKFIYINNYKIGEDSTVLDFKVNNTGCCASSAIGQCVPTETPCQNRTQYMFWDSFHPTEIFNVFYAERSYRASDPSYAYPYDIRHLVSLDQGVAEAM
;
A
#
# COMPACT_ATOMS: atom_id res chain seq x y z
N MET A 1 -61.41 -21.54 -13.19
CA MET A 1 -60.46 -20.86 -12.29
C MET A 1 -61.25 -19.77 -11.58
N THR A 2 -61.38 -19.87 -10.26
CA THR A 2 -62.19 -18.94 -9.44
C THR A 2 -61.54 -17.55 -9.40
N MET A 3 -62.29 -16.48 -9.10
CA MET A 3 -61.71 -15.12 -9.03
C MET A 3 -60.48 -15.04 -8.10
N VAL A 4 -60.48 -15.83 -7.02
CA VAL A 4 -59.37 -15.93 -6.06
C VAL A 4 -58.10 -16.51 -6.70
N GLU A 5 -58.22 -17.53 -7.56
CA GLU A 5 -57.08 -18.06 -8.31
C GLU A 5 -56.55 -17.08 -9.36
N ARG A 6 -57.42 -16.22 -9.90
CA ARG A 6 -57.04 -15.19 -10.88
C ARG A 6 -56.28 -14.04 -10.21
N GLU A 7 -56.70 -13.62 -9.02
CA GLU A 7 -55.98 -12.61 -8.22
C GLU A 7 -54.66 -13.14 -7.67
N MET A 8 -54.60 -14.40 -7.22
CA MET A 8 -53.32 -15.04 -6.85
C MET A 8 -52.37 -15.11 -8.04
N LYS A 9 -52.83 -15.56 -9.23
CA LYS A 9 -51.95 -15.60 -10.41
C LYS A 9 -51.49 -14.21 -10.84
N LEU A 10 -52.32 -13.17 -10.70
CA LEU A 10 -51.92 -11.80 -11.01
C LEU A 10 -50.90 -11.26 -9.99
N GLN A 11 -51.07 -11.56 -8.69
CA GLN A 11 -50.08 -11.22 -7.66
C GLN A 11 -48.76 -11.96 -7.85
N TRP A 12 -48.78 -13.24 -8.24
CA TRP A 12 -47.56 -14.00 -8.58
C TRP A 12 -46.87 -13.48 -9.85
N ILE A 13 -47.62 -13.04 -10.85
CA ILE A 13 -47.05 -12.44 -12.07
C ILE A 13 -46.47 -11.05 -11.77
N VAL A 14 -47.11 -10.24 -10.92
CA VAL A 14 -46.59 -8.94 -10.49
C VAL A 14 -45.36 -9.08 -9.58
N LEU A 15 -45.33 -10.08 -8.68
CA LEU A 15 -44.14 -10.41 -7.88
C LEU A 15 -43.00 -10.99 -8.73
N ALA A 16 -43.30 -11.80 -9.74
CA ALA A 16 -42.32 -12.30 -10.69
C ALA A 16 -41.79 -11.18 -11.60
N LEU A 17 -42.64 -10.24 -12.04
CA LEU A 17 -42.21 -9.05 -12.78
C LEU A 17 -41.41 -8.08 -11.90
N PHE A 18 -41.74 -7.93 -10.61
CA PHE A 18 -40.92 -7.15 -9.67
C PHE A 18 -39.58 -7.83 -9.37
N MET A 19 -39.53 -9.16 -9.28
CA MET A 19 -38.28 -9.90 -9.10
C MET A 19 -37.42 -9.92 -10.37
N VAL A 20 -38.02 -9.91 -11.56
CA VAL A 20 -37.32 -9.82 -12.85
C VAL A 20 -36.87 -8.38 -13.17
N LEU A 21 -37.64 -7.37 -12.73
CA LEU A 21 -37.24 -5.95 -12.83
C LEU A 21 -36.30 -5.50 -11.71
N SER A 22 -36.21 -6.25 -10.59
CA SER A 22 -35.16 -6.06 -9.58
C SER A 22 -33.90 -6.88 -9.84
N SER A 23 -33.90 -7.75 -10.87
CA SER A 23 -32.70 -8.48 -11.32
C SER A 23 -31.94 -7.80 -12.47
N GLU A 24 -32.34 -6.59 -12.88
CA GLU A 24 -31.56 -5.73 -13.78
C GLU A 24 -30.80 -4.63 -13.02
N GLN A 25 -30.25 -4.96 -11.85
CA GLN A 25 -29.15 -4.17 -11.29
C GLN A 25 -27.85 -4.57 -11.97
N HIS A 26 -27.68 -4.01 -13.18
CA HIS A 26 -26.41 -3.71 -13.84
C HIS A 26 -25.33 -4.76 -13.60
N CYS A 27 -25.36 -5.80 -14.43
CA CYS A 27 -24.12 -6.41 -14.88
C CYS A 27 -23.25 -5.29 -15.44
N ALA A 28 -22.27 -4.83 -14.67
CA ALA A 28 -21.24 -3.92 -15.15
C ALA A 28 -20.37 -4.68 -16.13
N ALA A 29 -20.68 -4.53 -17.42
CA ALA A 29 -19.77 -4.81 -18.51
C ALA A 29 -18.82 -3.61 -18.69
N GLY A 30 -17.54 -3.88 -18.96
CA GLY A 30 -16.51 -2.91 -19.36
C GLY A 30 -15.41 -2.76 -18.30
N ASP A 31 -14.44 -3.67 -18.24
CA ASP A 31 -13.19 -3.71 -19.03
C ASP A 31 -12.02 -3.05 -18.27
N ASP A 32 -11.07 -3.90 -17.86
CA ASP A 32 -9.65 -3.62 -17.65
C ASP A 32 -9.28 -2.34 -16.89
N GLN A 33 -9.55 -2.32 -15.57
CA GLN A 33 -8.81 -1.46 -14.65
C GLN A 33 -7.77 -2.29 -13.91
N LEU A 34 -6.58 -2.32 -14.47
CA LEU A 34 -5.44 -3.12 -14.02
C LEU A 34 -4.40 -2.18 -13.43
N THR A 35 -3.58 -2.62 -12.49
CA THR A 35 -3.06 -1.71 -11.45
C THR A 35 -1.74 -2.27 -10.88
N LEU A 36 -0.68 -1.47 -10.82
CA LEU A 36 0.71 -1.85 -10.49
C LEU A 36 1.25 -1.07 -9.29
N TRP A 37 1.28 -1.64 -8.07
CA TRP A 37 1.63 -0.89 -6.84
C TRP A 37 2.91 -1.43 -6.19
N PRO A 38 3.89 -0.57 -5.87
CA PRO A 38 4.74 -0.75 -4.69
C PRO A 38 4.27 0.06 -3.45
N THR A 39 3.55 -0.59 -2.52
CA THR A 39 3.56 -0.18 -1.10
C THR A 39 3.44 -1.38 -0.16
N MET A 40 4.38 -1.46 0.78
CA MET A 40 4.52 -2.45 1.84
C MET A 40 4.84 -3.88 1.37
N ALA A 41 6.00 -4.32 1.85
CA ALA A 41 6.80 -5.38 1.28
C ALA A 41 6.15 -6.77 1.27
N ILE A 42 6.33 -7.48 0.15
CA ILE A 42 6.29 -8.94 0.10
C ILE A 42 7.72 -9.39 -0.21
N THR A 43 8.45 -9.88 0.78
CA THR A 43 9.79 -10.44 0.55
C THR A 43 9.66 -11.87 0.03
N THR A 44 10.20 -12.11 -1.17
CA THR A 44 10.26 -13.43 -1.83
C THR A 44 11.69 -13.87 -2.12
N ILE A 45 12.69 -13.07 -1.72
CA ILE A 45 14.11 -13.43 -1.82
C ILE A 45 14.52 -14.07 -0.48
N PRO A 46 15.24 -15.22 -0.50
CA PRO A 46 15.67 -15.89 0.74
C PRO A 46 16.74 -15.09 1.48
N ASP A 47 16.34 -14.29 2.49
CA ASP A 47 17.23 -13.45 3.30
C ASP A 47 16.67 -13.20 4.71
N SER A 48 17.41 -12.46 5.55
CA SER A 48 17.00 -12.16 6.94
C SER A 48 15.78 -11.23 7.06
N CYS A 49 15.30 -10.67 5.94
CA CYS A 49 14.03 -9.94 5.83
C CYS A 49 12.87 -10.73 5.21
N GLN A 50 13.05 -12.03 4.91
CA GLN A 50 11.94 -12.88 4.49
C GLN A 50 10.97 -13.09 5.66
N VAL A 51 9.65 -12.96 5.45
CA VAL A 51 8.62 -13.15 6.51
C VAL A 51 7.51 -14.10 6.10
N ASP A 52 7.82 -15.11 5.29
CA ASP A 52 6.92 -16.20 4.93
C ASP A 52 6.91 -17.34 5.98
N TYR A 53 6.95 -16.97 7.25
CA TYR A 53 6.93 -17.89 8.40
C TYR A 53 5.96 -17.43 9.49
N ALA A 54 5.49 -18.36 10.32
CA ALA A 54 4.63 -18.04 11.45
C ALA A 54 5.40 -17.24 12.53
N PRO A 55 4.82 -16.17 13.13
CA PRO A 55 3.39 -15.89 13.14
C PRO A 55 2.90 -14.93 12.04
N TYR A 56 3.73 -14.48 11.10
CA TYR A 56 3.25 -13.64 9.99
C TYR A 56 2.16 -14.34 9.19
N GLY A 57 1.12 -13.61 8.82
CA GLY A 57 -0.03 -14.16 8.11
C GLY A 57 -0.87 -15.16 8.91
N VAL A 58 -0.79 -15.18 10.24
CA VAL A 58 -1.60 -16.08 11.10
C VAL A 58 -3.12 -15.94 10.86
N ASP A 59 -3.59 -14.79 10.38
CA ASP A 59 -5.00 -14.55 10.06
C ASP A 59 -5.37 -14.94 8.62
N PHE A 60 -4.40 -15.32 7.77
CA PHE A 60 -4.70 -15.94 6.50
C PHE A 60 -5.02 -17.43 6.68
N ARG A 61 -6.08 -17.88 6.01
CA ARG A 61 -6.50 -19.29 6.00
C ARG A 61 -5.39 -20.25 5.56
N ASN A 62 -4.52 -19.80 4.66
CA ASN A 62 -3.44 -20.61 4.08
C ASN A 62 -2.08 -20.39 4.76
N GLY A 63 -2.04 -19.60 5.86
CA GLY A 63 -0.82 -19.30 6.59
C GLY A 63 0.01 -18.16 5.99
N PRO A 64 1.32 -18.10 6.30
CA PRO A 64 2.20 -16.99 5.94
C PRO A 64 2.24 -16.70 4.44
N THR A 65 2.26 -15.41 4.07
CA THR A 65 2.27 -14.96 2.67
C THR A 65 3.43 -14.02 2.34
N GLY A 66 4.40 -13.87 3.25
CA GLY A 66 5.48 -12.88 3.10
C GLY A 66 5.07 -11.43 3.39
N ARG A 67 3.89 -11.19 3.99
CA ARG A 67 3.45 -9.87 4.44
C ARG A 67 3.91 -9.65 5.88
N PHE A 68 4.47 -8.47 6.16
CA PHE A 68 4.87 -8.05 7.50
C PHE A 68 3.66 -7.66 8.38
N CYS A 69 2.70 -8.58 8.53
CA CYS A 69 1.47 -8.36 9.28
C CYS A 69 0.89 -9.69 9.76
N ASN A 70 -0.05 -9.66 10.72
CA ASN A 70 -0.87 -10.83 11.04
C ASN A 70 -1.78 -11.27 9.89
N GLY A 71 -2.17 -10.33 9.01
CA GLY A 71 -3.08 -10.58 7.91
C GLY A 71 -2.78 -9.65 6.74
N ARG A 72 -3.82 -8.97 6.24
CA ARG A 72 -3.72 -8.06 5.10
C ARG A 72 -3.00 -6.75 5.46
N ILE A 73 -2.21 -6.27 4.50
CA ILE A 73 -1.63 -4.92 4.53
C ILE A 73 -2.57 -3.93 3.84
N SER A 74 -2.35 -2.62 4.04
CA SER A 74 -3.25 -1.57 3.53
C SER A 74 -3.53 -1.70 2.03
N ILE A 75 -2.54 -2.06 1.23
CA ILE A 75 -2.71 -2.26 -0.21
C ILE A 75 -3.59 -3.46 -0.57
N ASP A 76 -3.52 -4.56 0.18
CA ASP A 76 -4.43 -5.68 -0.06
C ASP A 76 -5.88 -5.26 0.16
N ILE A 77 -6.11 -4.41 1.16
CA ILE A 77 -7.43 -3.94 1.56
C ILE A 77 -7.95 -2.93 0.54
N ILE A 78 -7.09 -2.03 0.05
CA ILE A 78 -7.41 -1.13 -1.06
C ILE A 78 -7.70 -1.92 -2.34
N GLY A 79 -6.96 -2.99 -2.61
CA GLY A 79 -7.14 -3.78 -3.82
C GLY A 79 -8.41 -4.64 -3.82
N THR A 80 -8.65 -5.38 -2.74
CA THR A 80 -9.61 -6.49 -2.76
C THR A 80 -11.06 -6.09 -2.45
N LEU A 81 -11.99 -6.93 -2.92
CA LEU A 81 -13.45 -6.79 -2.71
C LEU A 81 -13.96 -7.19 -1.32
N THR A 82 -13.07 -7.53 -0.40
CA THR A 82 -13.48 -8.25 0.82
C THR A 82 -13.12 -7.45 2.05
N GLY A 83 -14.13 -7.07 2.84
CA GLY A 83 -13.91 -6.72 4.24
C GLY A 83 -13.28 -7.88 5.02
N PRO A 84 -12.67 -7.64 6.19
CA PRO A 84 -12.19 -8.71 7.06
C PRO A 84 -13.19 -9.84 7.20
N CYS A 85 -12.64 -11.06 7.16
CA CYS A 85 -13.34 -12.26 7.59
C CYS A 85 -14.05 -11.92 8.90
N ASN A 86 -15.36 -12.20 8.97
CA ASN A 86 -16.30 -11.88 10.05
C ASN A 86 -17.12 -10.61 9.78
N GLU A 87 -18.19 -10.78 8.98
CA GLU A 87 -19.52 -10.13 8.92
C GLU A 87 -19.74 -8.61 9.19
N SER A 88 -18.81 -7.85 9.78
CA SER A 88 -19.02 -6.44 10.14
C SER A 88 -18.50 -5.41 9.12
N TYR A 89 -17.72 -5.83 8.11
CA TYR A 89 -17.12 -4.92 7.12
C TYR A 89 -17.41 -5.32 5.65
N SER A 90 -18.53 -6.00 5.40
CA SER A 90 -18.97 -6.43 4.06
C SER A 90 -19.20 -5.29 3.05
N TRP A 91 -19.08 -4.02 3.46
CA TRP A 91 -19.29 -2.83 2.63
C TRP A 91 -17.99 -2.28 2.00
N LEU A 92 -16.82 -2.80 2.38
CA LEU A 92 -15.55 -2.33 1.86
C LEU A 92 -15.23 -3.00 0.50
N LYS A 93 -15.88 -2.51 -0.56
CA LYS A 93 -15.50 -2.75 -1.96
C LYS A 93 -14.66 -1.57 -2.42
N ILE A 94 -13.34 -1.71 -2.46
CA ILE A 94 -12.46 -0.59 -2.81
C ILE A 94 -12.15 -0.57 -4.31
N LEU A 95 -11.27 -1.45 -4.81
CA LEU A 95 -10.92 -1.46 -6.24
C LEU A 95 -11.47 -2.62 -7.06
N GLY A 96 -11.94 -3.70 -6.45
CA GLY A 96 -12.62 -4.76 -7.20
C GLY A 96 -11.82 -6.04 -7.43
N PHE A 97 -10.57 -6.17 -6.96
CA PHE A 97 -9.76 -7.36 -7.27
C PHE A 97 -10.31 -8.60 -6.57
N THR A 98 -10.40 -9.70 -7.32
CA THR A 98 -10.82 -11.02 -6.85
C THR A 98 -9.70 -11.78 -6.15
N HIS A 99 -8.44 -11.39 -6.41
CA HIS A 99 -7.24 -11.99 -5.86
C HIS A 99 -6.24 -10.92 -5.43
N TYR A 100 -5.32 -11.26 -4.52
CA TYR A 100 -4.20 -10.39 -4.19
C TYR A 100 -3.25 -10.27 -5.38
N ILE A 101 -2.64 -9.10 -5.53
CA ILE A 101 -1.66 -8.84 -6.58
C ILE A 101 -0.44 -9.75 -6.35
N PRO A 102 -0.05 -10.57 -7.34
CA PRO A 102 1.08 -11.48 -7.19
C PRO A 102 2.41 -10.71 -7.15
N PRO A 103 3.41 -11.20 -6.39
CA PRO A 103 4.74 -10.60 -6.40
C PRO A 103 5.45 -10.90 -7.72
N PHE A 104 6.14 -9.89 -8.27
CA PHE A 104 6.88 -9.99 -9.54
C PHE A 104 7.82 -11.20 -9.58
N ALA A 105 8.47 -11.52 -8.45
CA ALA A 105 9.43 -12.61 -8.37
C ALA A 105 8.86 -14.02 -8.64
N THR A 106 7.54 -14.21 -8.43
CA THR A 106 6.88 -15.51 -8.64
C THR A 106 5.76 -15.43 -9.68
N ALA A 107 5.59 -14.28 -10.32
CA ALA A 107 4.53 -14.05 -11.29
C ALA A 107 4.82 -14.77 -12.62
N GLN A 108 3.77 -15.32 -13.22
CA GLN A 108 3.78 -15.87 -14.56
C GLN A 108 3.39 -14.80 -15.58
N GLU A 109 3.64 -15.06 -16.87
CA GLU A 109 3.29 -14.12 -17.94
C GLU A 109 1.79 -13.79 -17.97
N ALA A 110 0.93 -14.76 -17.64
CA ALA A 110 -0.51 -14.54 -17.53
C ALA A 110 -0.91 -13.59 -16.38
N ASP A 111 -0.09 -13.49 -15.34
CA ASP A 111 -0.33 -12.63 -14.18
C ASP A 111 -0.03 -11.15 -14.48
N ILE A 112 0.78 -10.88 -15.51
CA ILE A 112 1.17 -9.50 -15.90
C ILE A 112 -0.07 -8.66 -16.19
N LEU A 113 -1.06 -9.26 -16.86
CA LEU A 113 -2.33 -8.62 -17.16
C LEU A 113 -3.25 -8.48 -15.94
N SER A 114 -2.85 -8.92 -14.75
CA SER A 114 -3.60 -8.75 -13.50
C SER A 114 -2.96 -7.72 -12.55
N GLY A 115 -1.82 -7.13 -12.95
CA GLY A 115 -1.00 -6.28 -12.09
C GLY A 115 0.05 -7.08 -11.31
N LEU A 116 1.14 -6.40 -10.92
CA LEU A 116 2.29 -7.01 -10.24
C LEU A 116 2.73 -6.16 -9.04
N ASN A 117 3.18 -6.84 -7.99
CA ASN A 117 3.78 -6.21 -6.81
C ASN A 117 5.31 -6.32 -6.88
N TYR A 118 6.00 -5.18 -6.89
CA TYR A 118 7.47 -5.10 -6.92
C TYR A 118 8.08 -4.84 -5.55
N ALA A 119 7.27 -4.59 -4.52
CA ALA A 119 7.73 -4.16 -3.21
C ALA A 119 8.60 -5.23 -2.54
N SER A 120 9.74 -4.79 -2.02
CA SER A 120 10.67 -5.61 -1.24
C SER A 120 10.84 -5.05 0.16
N GLY A 121 11.03 -5.94 1.14
CA GLY A 121 11.36 -5.58 2.51
C GLY A 121 12.70 -4.86 2.56
N ALA A 122 12.85 -3.98 3.55
CA ALA A 122 14.04 -3.14 3.75
C ALA A 122 14.42 -2.20 2.59
N ALA A 123 13.67 -2.19 1.48
CA ALA A 123 13.97 -1.36 0.33
C ALA A 123 13.85 0.15 0.65
N GLY A 124 14.75 0.93 0.08
CA GLY A 124 14.74 2.40 0.15
C GLY A 124 14.78 3.06 -1.22
N ILE A 125 14.69 4.39 -1.19
CA ILE A 125 14.93 5.30 -2.31
C ILE A 125 16.38 5.14 -2.76
N ARG A 126 17.29 5.10 -1.80
CA ARG A 126 18.72 4.86 -2.00
C ARG A 126 19.00 3.38 -2.23
N ASP A 127 19.98 3.12 -3.08
CA ASP A 127 20.32 1.76 -3.49
C ASP A 127 21.02 0.98 -2.38
N GLU A 128 21.66 1.65 -1.42
CA GLU A 128 22.36 1.09 -0.27
C GLU A 128 21.47 0.83 0.94
N THR A 129 20.31 1.50 1.06
CA THR A 129 19.39 1.37 2.20
C THR A 129 19.03 -0.09 2.48
N GLY A 130 19.10 -0.49 3.76
CA GLY A 130 18.69 -1.82 4.21
C GLY A 130 19.60 -2.99 3.81
N GLN A 131 20.80 -2.73 3.26
CA GLN A 131 21.73 -3.81 2.86
C GLN A 131 22.27 -4.64 4.04
N GLU A 132 22.28 -4.09 5.24
CA GLU A 132 22.67 -4.78 6.46
C GLU A 132 21.70 -5.91 6.84
N LEU A 133 20.49 -5.89 6.27
CA LEU A 133 19.44 -6.88 6.44
C LEU A 133 19.39 -7.91 5.29
N GLY A 134 20.46 -8.02 4.50
CA GLY A 134 20.57 -8.99 3.40
C GLY A 134 20.16 -8.45 2.04
N GLU A 135 19.91 -9.34 1.08
CA GLU A 135 19.50 -8.92 -0.26
C GLU A 135 18.07 -8.33 -0.24
N ARG A 136 17.89 -7.31 -1.07
CA ARG A 136 16.62 -6.57 -1.21
C ARG A 136 16.56 -5.87 -2.55
N ILE A 137 15.35 -5.72 -3.07
CA ILE A 137 15.09 -5.01 -4.32
C ILE A 137 14.86 -3.53 -3.99
N CYS A 138 15.92 -2.71 -4.02
CA CYS A 138 15.81 -1.25 -3.87
C CYS A 138 14.94 -0.63 -4.98
N PHE A 139 14.54 0.64 -4.84
CA PHE A 139 13.57 1.21 -5.79
C PHE A 139 14.07 1.17 -7.25
N ASN A 140 15.36 1.46 -7.49
CA ASN A 140 15.93 1.37 -8.84
C ASN A 140 15.80 -0.03 -9.44
N MET A 141 16.00 -1.09 -8.65
CA MET A 141 15.80 -2.47 -9.11
C MET A 141 14.31 -2.80 -9.32
N GLN A 142 13.41 -2.23 -8.51
CA GLN A 142 11.96 -2.37 -8.73
C GLN A 142 11.55 -1.71 -10.06
N LEU A 143 12.11 -0.54 -10.40
CA LEU A 143 11.90 0.11 -11.70
C LEU A 143 12.43 -0.74 -12.86
N GLN A 144 13.59 -1.37 -12.72
CA GLN A 144 14.11 -2.30 -13.72
C GLN A 144 13.20 -3.52 -13.91
N ASN A 145 12.64 -4.06 -12.82
CA ASN A 145 11.66 -5.15 -12.90
C ASN A 145 10.36 -4.68 -13.57
N HIS A 146 9.92 -3.46 -13.31
CA HIS A 146 8.79 -2.87 -14.01
C HIS A 146 9.08 -2.70 -15.51
N GLN A 147 10.28 -2.24 -15.88
CA GLN A 147 10.69 -2.12 -17.29
C GLN A 147 10.64 -3.47 -18.02
N LYS A 148 11.03 -4.57 -17.38
CA LYS A 148 10.85 -5.93 -17.95
C LYS A 148 9.37 -6.25 -18.18
N THR A 149 8.50 -5.85 -17.25
CA THR A 149 7.05 -6.03 -17.38
C THR A 149 6.50 -5.23 -18.57
N VAL A 150 6.96 -3.99 -18.75
CA VAL A 150 6.60 -3.17 -19.93
C VAL A 150 7.06 -3.85 -21.22
N GLN A 151 8.27 -4.38 -21.27
CA GLN A 151 8.77 -5.12 -22.44
C GLN A 151 7.91 -6.34 -22.77
N ASN A 152 7.51 -7.11 -21.75
CA ASN A 152 6.63 -8.26 -21.93
C ASN A 152 5.25 -7.83 -22.43
N LEU A 153 4.65 -6.79 -21.84
CA LEU A 153 3.37 -6.23 -22.29
C LEU A 153 3.44 -5.75 -23.75
N THR A 154 4.53 -5.09 -24.14
CA THR A 154 4.76 -4.69 -25.53
C THR A 154 4.85 -5.91 -26.45
N GLY A 155 5.49 -7.00 -26.02
CA GLY A 155 5.54 -8.26 -26.76
C GLY A 155 4.17 -8.92 -26.92
N MET A 156 3.33 -8.88 -25.89
CA MET A 156 2.01 -9.50 -25.85
C MET A 156 0.94 -8.71 -26.63
N LEU A 157 0.92 -7.39 -26.45
CA LEU A 157 -0.16 -6.51 -26.92
C LEU A 157 0.24 -5.63 -28.11
N GLY A 158 1.54 -5.48 -28.38
CA GLY A 158 2.07 -4.45 -29.27
C GLY A 158 2.20 -3.09 -28.58
N ASN A 159 3.02 -2.21 -29.17
CA ASN A 159 3.48 -0.97 -28.51
C ASN A 159 2.34 -0.03 -28.08
N ASP A 160 1.44 0.32 -28.99
CA ASP A 160 0.38 1.30 -28.72
C ASP A 160 -0.66 0.77 -27.72
N SER A 161 -0.97 -0.53 -27.82
CA SER A 161 -1.92 -1.19 -26.90
C SER A 161 -1.30 -1.37 -25.52
N ALA A 162 -0.02 -1.72 -25.43
CA ALA A 162 0.71 -1.78 -24.16
C ALA A 162 0.78 -0.41 -23.48
N LEU A 163 1.09 0.66 -24.23
CA LEU A 163 1.08 2.02 -23.67
C LEU A 163 -0.31 2.44 -23.20
N THR A 164 -1.34 2.18 -24.01
CA THR A 164 -2.74 2.45 -23.64
C THR A 164 -3.13 1.70 -22.37
N TYR A 165 -2.68 0.45 -22.24
CA TYR A 165 -2.91 -0.39 -21.08
C TYR A 165 -2.21 0.18 -19.83
N LEU A 166 -0.92 0.54 -19.94
CA LEU A 166 -0.13 1.12 -18.84
C LEU A 166 -0.68 2.47 -18.37
N ASN A 167 -1.18 3.31 -19.29
CA ASN A 167 -1.79 4.59 -18.94
C ASN A 167 -3.05 4.44 -18.06
N LYS A 168 -3.80 3.35 -18.23
CA LYS A 168 -4.95 3.02 -17.39
C LYS A 168 -4.53 2.41 -16.06
N CYS A 169 -3.27 2.00 -15.92
CA CYS A 169 -2.78 1.44 -14.69
C CYS A 169 -2.72 2.48 -13.58
N LEU A 170 -3.18 2.05 -12.41
CA LEU A 170 -3.01 2.79 -11.19
C LEU A 170 -1.72 2.32 -10.52
N TYR A 171 -0.83 3.25 -10.23
CA TYR A 171 0.44 2.99 -9.60
C TYR A 171 0.44 3.52 -8.18
N SER A 172 1.20 2.89 -7.30
CA SER A 172 1.45 3.45 -5.98
C SER A 172 2.85 3.23 -5.53
N VAL A 173 3.39 4.21 -4.84
CA VAL A 173 4.75 4.15 -4.35
C VAL A 173 4.77 4.62 -2.91
N GLY A 174 5.41 3.84 -2.03
CA GLY A 174 5.71 4.27 -0.67
C GLY A 174 7.08 3.76 -0.28
N MET A 175 7.98 4.72 -0.13
CA MET A 175 9.41 4.55 0.05
C MET A 175 9.91 5.66 0.96
N GLY A 176 11.01 5.44 1.67
CA GLY A 176 11.69 6.47 2.46
C GLY A 176 11.80 6.14 3.96
N ASN A 177 10.87 5.37 4.54
CA ASN A 177 10.98 5.02 5.97
C ASN A 177 12.27 4.25 6.27
N ASN A 178 12.67 3.32 5.40
CA ASN A 178 13.91 2.56 5.52
C ASN A 178 15.16 3.44 5.30
N ASP A 179 15.08 4.48 4.47
CA ASP A 179 16.21 5.41 4.26
C ASP A 179 16.58 6.17 5.53
N TYR A 180 15.64 6.28 6.49
CA TYR A 180 15.95 6.76 7.83
C TYR A 180 16.29 5.64 8.80
N LEU A 181 15.45 4.60 8.89
CA LEU A 181 15.58 3.55 9.91
C LEU A 181 16.75 2.60 9.66
N ASN A 182 16.96 2.23 8.41
CA ASN A 182 17.93 1.24 7.95
C ASN A 182 19.01 1.91 7.07
N ASN A 183 19.30 3.19 7.35
CA ASN A 183 20.39 3.94 6.75
C ASN A 183 20.80 5.16 7.61
N TYR A 184 20.08 6.28 7.55
CA TYR A 184 20.49 7.54 8.21
C TYR A 184 20.70 7.41 9.72
N PHE A 185 19.78 6.79 10.45
CA PHE A 185 19.87 6.58 11.89
C PHE A 185 20.59 5.27 12.26
N LEU A 186 21.48 4.79 11.39
CA LEU A 186 22.19 3.53 11.59
C LEU A 186 23.70 3.66 11.32
N PRO A 187 24.40 4.55 12.06
CA PRO A 187 25.80 4.93 11.80
C PRO A 187 26.80 3.77 11.92
N GLN A 188 26.43 2.69 12.60
CA GLN A 188 27.27 1.50 12.69
C GLN A 188 27.38 0.71 11.38
N TYR A 189 26.47 0.92 10.43
CA TYR A 189 26.48 0.29 9.11
C TYR A 189 26.63 1.29 7.96
N PHE A 190 26.23 2.56 8.15
CA PHE A 190 26.22 3.57 7.10
C PHE A 190 26.84 4.89 7.56
N PRO A 191 27.69 5.55 6.76
CA PRO A 191 28.27 6.84 7.12
C PRO A 191 27.30 8.02 6.94
N THR A 192 26.06 7.78 6.51
CA THR A 192 25.13 8.81 6.02
C THR A 192 24.92 9.97 6.99
N SER A 193 24.71 9.70 8.29
CA SER A 193 24.55 10.77 9.30
C SER A 193 25.85 11.50 9.65
N GLU A 194 27.00 10.93 9.29
CA GLU A 194 28.31 11.59 9.44
C GLU A 194 28.62 12.48 8.23
N GLU A 195 28.10 12.12 7.06
CA GLU A 195 28.31 12.83 5.79
C GLU A 195 27.28 13.95 5.55
N TYR A 196 26.04 13.78 6.03
CA TYR A 196 24.93 14.68 5.74
C TYR A 196 24.17 15.09 6.99
N THR A 197 23.80 16.38 7.06
CA THR A 197 22.72 16.82 7.95
C THR A 197 21.39 16.18 7.55
N LEU A 198 20.41 16.21 8.45
CA LEU A 198 19.09 15.60 8.20
C LEU A 198 18.41 16.30 7.02
N GLU A 199 18.55 17.62 6.93
CA GLU A 199 18.03 18.46 5.85
C GLU A 199 18.69 18.12 4.51
N GLU A 200 20.03 18.04 4.46
CA GLU A 200 20.76 17.68 3.23
C GLU A 200 20.38 16.28 2.74
N TYR A 201 20.34 15.30 3.65
CA TYR A 201 19.98 13.94 3.28
C TYR A 201 18.53 13.85 2.79
N THR A 202 17.60 14.55 3.46
CA THR A 202 16.19 14.56 3.04
C THR A 202 16.02 15.21 1.67
N GLN A 203 16.75 16.29 1.38
CA GLN A 203 16.75 16.92 0.06
C GLN A 203 17.24 15.94 -1.02
N LEU A 204 18.35 15.23 -0.76
CA LEU A 204 18.87 14.20 -1.68
C LEU A 204 17.85 13.07 -1.93
N LEU A 205 17.14 12.63 -0.89
CA LEU A 205 16.08 11.62 -1.03
C LEU A 205 14.95 12.11 -1.92
N ILE A 206 14.47 13.34 -1.74
CA ILE A 206 13.37 13.89 -2.54
C ILE A 206 13.79 14.10 -4.00
N GLU A 207 15.03 14.55 -4.24
CA GLU A 207 15.58 14.69 -5.59
C GLU A 207 15.61 13.33 -6.32
N GLN A 208 16.18 12.30 -5.69
CA GLN A 208 16.24 10.97 -6.28
C GLN A 208 14.86 10.36 -6.45
N TYR A 209 13.98 10.48 -5.45
CA TYR A 209 12.64 9.93 -5.50
C TYR A 209 11.81 10.56 -6.61
N SER A 210 11.96 11.88 -6.82
CA SER A 210 11.33 12.58 -7.93
C SER A 210 11.80 12.05 -9.29
N GLN A 211 13.10 11.72 -9.45
CA GLN A 211 13.60 11.11 -10.69
C GLN A 211 13.06 9.70 -10.90
N GLN A 212 13.00 8.89 -9.85
CA GLN A 212 12.45 7.54 -9.90
C GLN A 212 10.94 7.55 -10.25
N LEU A 213 10.19 8.52 -9.73
CA LEU A 213 8.79 8.76 -10.10
C LEU A 213 8.64 9.22 -11.57
N ARG A 214 9.57 10.04 -12.08
CA ARG A 214 9.63 10.38 -13.52
C ARG A 214 9.88 9.16 -14.39
N SER A 215 10.76 8.23 -13.96
CA SER A 215 10.98 6.98 -14.69
C SER A 215 9.71 6.12 -14.80
N LEU A 216 8.85 6.09 -13.77
CA LEU A 216 7.54 5.42 -13.89
C LEU A 216 6.66 6.08 -14.97
N TYR A 217 6.63 7.40 -15.01
CA TYR A 217 5.90 8.15 -16.04
C TYR A 217 6.43 7.86 -17.46
N GLU A 218 7.75 7.84 -17.63
CA GLU A 218 8.43 7.47 -18.88
C GLU A 218 8.08 6.04 -19.32
N LEU A 219 7.83 5.15 -18.36
CA LEU A 219 7.38 3.77 -18.57
C LEU A 219 5.87 3.62 -18.75
N GLY A 220 5.12 4.73 -18.88
CA GLY A 220 3.68 4.72 -19.20
C GLY A 220 2.76 4.93 -18.01
N ALA A 221 3.26 5.19 -16.80
CA ALA A 221 2.39 5.48 -15.66
C ALA A 221 1.69 6.84 -15.84
N ARG A 222 0.38 6.89 -15.57
CA ARG A 222 -0.40 8.14 -15.58
C ARG A 222 -1.18 8.41 -14.30
N LYS A 223 -1.55 7.38 -13.52
CA LYS A 223 -2.19 7.56 -12.21
C LYS A 223 -1.25 7.04 -11.14
N LEU A 224 -0.74 7.92 -10.27
CA LEU A 224 0.26 7.57 -9.26
C LEU A 224 -0.18 8.01 -7.87
N VAL A 225 -0.15 7.09 -6.91
CA VAL A 225 -0.46 7.29 -5.50
C VAL A 225 0.83 7.22 -4.71
N VAL A 226 1.37 8.38 -4.35
CA VAL A 226 2.60 8.50 -3.59
C VAL A 226 2.27 8.63 -2.11
N PHE A 227 2.67 7.63 -1.32
CA PHE A 227 2.47 7.64 0.12
C PHE A 227 3.61 8.39 0.80
N GLY A 228 3.26 9.41 1.60
CA GLY A 228 4.19 10.03 2.53
C GLY A 228 4.61 9.06 3.62
N LEU A 229 5.67 9.43 4.34
CA LEU A 229 6.16 8.62 5.46
C LEU A 229 5.14 8.61 6.58
N GLY A 230 4.92 7.41 7.12
CA GLY A 230 4.19 7.24 8.35
C GLY A 230 4.98 7.79 9.53
N MET A 231 4.27 7.97 10.65
CA MET A 231 4.94 8.18 11.93
C MET A 231 5.84 6.98 12.21
N MET A 232 7.09 7.21 12.58
CA MET A 232 8.01 6.17 13.03
C MET A 232 7.76 5.88 14.52
N LEU A 233 6.51 5.52 14.81
CA LEU A 233 6.05 5.12 16.13
C LEU A 233 6.64 3.75 16.47
N GLY A 234 7.00 3.55 17.75
CA GLY A 234 7.15 2.19 18.26
C GLY A 234 8.32 1.38 17.73
N VAL A 235 9.28 1.97 16.99
CA VAL A 235 10.53 1.28 16.61
C VAL A 235 11.28 0.92 17.88
N GLN A 236 11.03 -0.27 18.42
CA GLN A 236 11.49 -0.66 19.76
C GLN A 236 13.02 -0.55 19.86
N ALA A 237 13.73 -0.89 18.77
CA ALA A 237 15.17 -0.70 18.65
C ALA A 237 15.58 0.79 18.74
N ALA A 238 14.83 1.69 18.09
CA ALA A 238 15.09 3.12 18.16
C ALA A 238 14.74 3.69 19.53
N ILE A 239 13.66 3.22 20.17
CA ILE A 239 13.30 3.58 21.54
C ILE A 239 14.41 3.18 22.51
N ALA A 240 14.97 1.97 22.35
CA ALA A 240 16.07 1.49 23.18
C ALA A 240 17.36 2.30 22.96
N THR A 241 17.65 2.71 21.72
CA THR A 241 18.89 3.43 21.36
C THR A 241 18.82 4.93 21.65
N TYR A 242 17.72 5.59 21.29
CA TYR A 242 17.57 7.04 21.33
C TYR A 242 16.72 7.56 22.49
N GLY A 243 15.95 6.68 23.14
CA GLY A 243 14.98 7.06 24.15
C GLY A 243 13.80 7.86 23.57
N THR A 244 12.75 8.05 24.39
CA THR A 244 11.56 8.80 24.00
C THR A 244 11.38 10.10 24.78
N ASN A 245 12.22 10.38 25.78
CA ASN A 245 12.07 11.50 26.72
C ASN A 245 10.65 11.66 27.30
N GLY A 246 9.94 10.54 27.50
CA GLY A 246 8.58 10.51 28.04
C GLY A 246 7.46 10.61 27.01
N SER A 247 7.77 10.66 25.71
CA SER A 247 6.76 10.54 24.64
C SER A 247 6.54 9.06 24.26
N ALA A 248 5.55 8.81 23.39
CA ALA A 248 5.28 7.48 22.84
C ALA A 248 6.24 7.07 21.70
N CYS A 249 7.18 7.93 21.30
CA CYS A 249 7.98 7.75 20.08
C CYS A 249 9.36 8.44 20.14
N VAL A 250 10.24 8.13 19.20
CA VAL A 250 11.51 8.84 19.06
C VAL A 250 11.26 10.11 18.26
N GLU A 251 11.14 11.27 18.92
CA GLU A 251 10.80 12.55 18.27
C GLU A 251 11.75 12.92 17.12
N LEU A 252 13.03 12.55 17.21
CA LEU A 252 14.00 12.76 16.16
C LEU A 252 13.57 12.09 14.84
N MET A 253 13.04 10.87 14.91
CA MET A 253 12.60 10.11 13.74
C MET A 253 11.30 10.66 13.17
N ASN A 254 10.37 11.08 14.02
CA ASN A 254 9.16 11.76 13.56
C ASN A 254 9.44 13.14 12.96
N ASN A 255 10.47 13.86 13.43
CA ASN A 255 10.96 15.06 12.77
C ASN A 255 11.44 14.76 11.35
N ALA A 256 12.21 13.68 11.15
CA ALA A 256 12.63 13.24 9.82
C ALA A 256 11.43 12.92 8.90
N SER A 257 10.43 12.16 9.39
CA SER A 257 9.20 11.90 8.61
C SER A 257 8.46 13.19 8.24
N ARG A 258 8.31 14.13 9.18
CA ARG A 258 7.64 15.42 8.91
C ARG A 258 8.41 16.26 7.89
N LEU A 259 9.73 16.31 8.02
CA LEU A 259 10.59 17.04 7.09
C LEU A 259 10.48 16.45 5.68
N PHE A 260 10.63 15.12 5.54
CA PHE A 260 10.46 14.43 4.26
C PHE A 260 9.11 14.74 3.63
N ASN A 261 8.02 14.59 4.39
CA ASN A 261 6.67 14.86 3.89
C ASN A 261 6.48 16.33 3.47
N SER A 262 7.09 17.27 4.19
CA SER A 262 7.02 18.70 3.85
C SER A 262 7.74 19.05 2.55
N LEU A 263 8.78 18.30 2.18
CA LEU A 263 9.52 18.48 0.93
C LEU A 263 8.94 17.64 -0.22
N LEU A 264 8.31 16.50 0.09
CA LEU A 264 7.65 15.66 -0.91
C LEU A 264 6.43 16.36 -1.52
N LEU A 265 5.63 17.07 -0.72
CA LEU A 265 4.39 17.68 -1.21
C LEU A 265 4.63 18.69 -2.37
N PRO A 266 5.57 19.66 -2.26
CA PRO A 266 5.92 20.52 -3.40
C PRO A 266 6.54 19.75 -4.58
N ALA A 267 7.26 18.66 -4.33
CA ALA A 267 7.78 17.82 -5.41
C ALA A 267 6.67 17.11 -6.20
N ILE A 268 5.57 16.72 -5.52
CA ILE A 268 4.37 16.19 -6.18
C ILE A 268 3.67 17.26 -7.02
N ASP A 269 3.58 18.50 -6.55
CA ASP A 269 3.07 19.61 -7.37
C ASP A 269 3.94 19.81 -8.63
N GLN A 270 5.26 19.86 -8.47
CA GLN A 270 6.18 20.00 -9.59
C GLN A 270 6.07 18.83 -10.60
N LEU A 271 5.88 17.60 -10.13
CA LEU A 271 5.67 16.44 -11.00
C LEU A 271 4.35 16.56 -11.80
N ASN A 272 3.28 17.05 -11.18
CA ASN A 272 2.00 17.28 -11.87
C ASN A 272 2.09 18.42 -12.90
N ASP A 273 2.89 19.44 -12.63
CA ASP A 273 3.12 20.57 -13.55
C ASP A 273 4.00 20.16 -14.75
N ASP A 274 5.05 19.36 -14.50
CA ASP A 274 6.03 18.98 -15.53
C ASP A 274 5.60 17.81 -16.41
N LEU A 275 4.74 16.92 -15.90
CA LEU A 275 4.41 15.65 -16.54
C LEU A 275 2.96 15.69 -17.05
N PRO A 276 2.73 16.05 -18.32
CA PRO A 276 1.39 16.17 -18.87
C PRO A 276 0.65 14.83 -18.80
N ASP A 277 -0.66 14.91 -18.61
CA ASP A 277 -1.58 13.77 -18.52
C ASP A 277 -1.36 12.83 -17.32
N ALA A 278 -0.28 13.02 -16.55
CA ALA A 278 -0.10 12.34 -15.28
C ALA A 278 -0.93 12.99 -14.17
N LYS A 279 -1.28 12.18 -13.17
CA LYS A 279 -1.98 12.55 -11.95
C LYS A 279 -1.28 11.87 -10.79
N PHE A 280 -0.44 12.63 -10.11
CA PHE A 280 0.18 12.26 -8.85
C PHE A 280 -0.70 12.75 -7.71
N ILE A 281 -1.07 11.85 -6.81
CA ILE A 281 -1.65 12.18 -5.52
C ILE A 281 -0.69 11.80 -4.39
N TYR A 282 -0.72 12.57 -3.32
CA TYR A 282 -0.03 12.35 -2.08
C TYR A 282 -0.99 11.81 -1.01
N ILE A 283 -0.63 10.73 -0.33
CA ILE A 283 -1.35 10.22 0.84
C ILE A 283 -0.56 10.53 2.11
N ASN A 284 -1.19 11.23 3.05
CA ASN A 284 -0.57 11.68 4.29
C ASN A 284 -0.64 10.61 5.38
N ASN A 285 0.21 9.58 5.26
CA ASN A 285 0.28 8.49 6.25
C ASN A 285 0.60 8.99 7.67
N TYR A 286 1.37 10.07 7.78
CA TYR A 286 1.67 10.67 9.07
C TYR A 286 0.38 11.14 9.77
N LYS A 287 -0.44 11.93 9.07
CA LYS A 287 -1.69 12.46 9.62
C LYS A 287 -2.74 11.38 9.87
N ILE A 288 -2.86 10.40 8.97
CA ILE A 288 -3.74 9.24 9.19
C ILE A 288 -3.29 8.49 10.46
N GLY A 289 -1.98 8.26 10.64
CA GLY A 289 -1.44 7.62 11.84
C GLY A 289 -1.71 8.42 13.12
N GLU A 290 -1.54 9.74 13.08
CA GLU A 290 -1.82 10.63 14.20
C GLU A 290 -3.29 10.55 14.66
N ASP A 291 -4.22 10.46 13.70
CA ASP A 291 -5.65 10.40 13.96
C ASP A 291 -6.17 8.98 14.29
N SER A 292 -5.27 8.00 14.43
CA SER A 292 -5.62 6.62 14.79
C SER A 292 -6.15 6.45 16.22
N THR A 293 -6.16 7.51 17.02
CA THR A 293 -6.71 7.52 18.40
C THR A 293 -8.16 7.02 18.47
N VAL A 294 -8.92 7.16 17.39
CA VAL A 294 -10.30 6.63 17.26
C VAL A 294 -10.40 5.11 17.34
N LEU A 295 -9.29 4.39 17.14
CA LEU A 295 -9.23 2.93 17.25
C LEU A 295 -9.11 2.45 18.71
N ASP A 296 -8.81 3.34 19.66
CA ASP A 296 -8.69 3.04 21.10
C ASP A 296 -7.79 1.81 21.39
N PHE A 297 -6.65 1.74 20.71
CA PHE A 297 -5.65 0.70 20.94
C PHE A 297 -5.22 0.68 22.41
N LYS A 298 -5.22 -0.51 23.02
CA LYS A 298 -4.74 -0.71 24.40
C LYS A 298 -3.23 -0.84 24.47
N VAL A 299 -2.60 -1.23 23.37
CA VAL A 299 -1.15 -1.42 23.28
C VAL A 299 -0.63 -0.79 21.99
N ASN A 300 0.22 0.23 22.14
CA ASN A 300 0.79 1.01 21.03
C ASN A 300 2.31 1.21 21.15
N ASN A 301 2.96 0.55 22.11
CA ASN A 301 4.38 0.69 22.42
C ASN A 301 5.15 -0.64 22.31
N THR A 302 4.47 -1.74 21.99
CA THR A 302 5.07 -3.04 21.72
C THR A 302 4.27 -3.80 20.67
N GLY A 303 4.93 -4.72 19.99
CA GLY A 303 4.32 -5.61 18.99
C GLY A 303 3.42 -6.65 19.65
N CYS A 304 2.43 -7.13 18.90
CA CYS A 304 1.61 -8.26 19.30
C CYS A 304 2.37 -9.59 19.27
N CYS A 305 3.32 -9.76 18.34
CA CYS A 305 4.28 -10.85 18.40
C CYS A 305 5.51 -10.43 19.21
N ALA A 306 6.19 -11.41 19.83
CA ALA A 306 7.52 -11.16 20.37
C ALA A 306 8.50 -10.90 19.22
N SER A 307 9.27 -9.83 19.34
CA SER A 307 10.24 -9.44 18.32
C SER A 307 11.65 -9.92 18.67
N SER A 308 12.39 -10.34 17.65
CA SER A 308 13.83 -10.61 17.68
C SER A 308 14.65 -9.32 17.81
N ALA A 309 15.97 -9.45 17.91
CA ALA A 309 16.89 -8.30 17.97
C ALA A 309 16.80 -7.38 16.73
N ILE A 310 16.41 -7.93 15.56
CA ILE A 310 16.18 -7.17 14.34
C ILE A 310 14.74 -6.63 14.24
N GLY A 311 13.94 -6.80 15.28
CA GLY A 311 12.58 -6.24 15.43
C GLY A 311 11.47 -6.97 14.67
N GLN A 312 11.78 -8.02 13.90
CA GLN A 312 10.80 -8.93 13.29
C GLN A 312 10.33 -9.99 14.30
N CYS A 313 9.14 -10.56 14.09
CA CYS A 313 8.61 -11.61 14.95
C CYS A 313 9.58 -12.79 15.10
N VAL A 314 9.70 -13.35 16.31
CA VAL A 314 10.44 -14.59 16.53
C VAL A 314 9.67 -15.75 15.88
N PRO A 315 10.32 -16.57 15.02
CA PRO A 315 9.64 -17.67 14.36
C PRO A 315 8.97 -18.63 15.34
N THR A 316 7.75 -19.05 15.02
CA THR A 316 6.92 -20.01 15.77
C THR A 316 6.45 -19.58 17.16
N GLU A 317 6.82 -18.38 17.63
CA GLU A 317 6.29 -17.87 18.89
C GLU A 317 4.81 -17.52 18.79
N THR A 318 4.09 -17.75 19.88
CA THR A 318 2.65 -17.48 19.94
C THR A 318 2.43 -15.97 20.08
N PRO A 319 1.73 -15.32 19.12
CA PRO A 319 1.42 -13.89 19.21
C PRO A 319 0.34 -13.63 20.27
N CYS A 320 0.10 -12.35 20.56
CA CYS A 320 -0.96 -11.92 21.45
C CYS A 320 -2.34 -12.47 21.04
N GLN A 321 -3.18 -12.75 22.03
CA GLN A 321 -4.51 -13.33 21.78
C GLN A 321 -5.45 -12.34 21.09
N ASN A 322 -5.44 -11.06 21.49
CA ASN A 322 -6.35 -10.05 20.96
C ASN A 322 -5.61 -9.02 20.09
N ARG A 323 -5.46 -9.35 18.81
CA ARG A 323 -4.75 -8.52 17.81
C ARG A 323 -5.40 -7.16 17.56
N THR A 324 -6.71 -7.02 17.78
CA THR A 324 -7.41 -5.75 17.53
C THR A 324 -7.10 -4.66 18.56
N GLN A 325 -6.50 -5.03 19.70
CA GLN A 325 -6.09 -4.10 20.75
C GLN A 325 -4.66 -3.57 20.55
N TYR A 326 -3.90 -4.10 19.58
CA TYR A 326 -2.52 -3.77 19.32
C TYR A 326 -2.39 -2.95 18.04
N MET A 327 -1.65 -1.85 18.12
CA MET A 327 -1.32 -1.02 16.96
C MET A 327 -0.28 -1.71 16.06
N PHE A 328 0.73 -2.33 16.67
CA PHE A 328 1.85 -2.96 15.97
C PHE A 328 1.78 -4.48 16.03
N TRP A 329 2.10 -5.10 14.91
CA TRP A 329 2.25 -6.53 14.79
C TRP A 329 3.61 -6.98 15.32
N ASP A 330 4.69 -6.41 14.79
CA ASP A 330 6.07 -6.57 15.26
C ASP A 330 6.64 -5.24 15.79
N SER A 331 7.95 -5.02 15.77
CA SER A 331 8.55 -3.75 16.24
C SER A 331 8.40 -2.58 15.28
N PHE A 332 7.84 -2.76 14.10
CA PHE A 332 7.75 -1.72 13.07
C PHE A 332 6.38 -1.70 12.39
N HIS A 333 5.86 -2.87 12.06
CA HIS A 333 4.76 -3.00 11.13
C HIS A 333 3.41 -3.03 11.84
N PRO A 334 2.37 -2.42 11.25
CA PRO A 334 1.04 -2.37 11.84
C PRO A 334 0.33 -3.72 11.84
N THR A 335 -0.61 -3.89 12.78
CA THR A 335 -1.59 -4.97 12.71
C THR A 335 -2.58 -4.75 11.56
N GLU A 336 -3.27 -5.81 11.14
CA GLU A 336 -4.26 -5.75 10.07
C GLU A 336 -5.36 -4.72 10.36
N ILE A 337 -5.82 -4.61 11.61
CA ILE A 337 -6.86 -3.64 11.98
C ILE A 337 -6.39 -2.20 11.73
N PHE A 338 -5.12 -1.91 11.96
CA PHE A 338 -4.57 -0.60 11.68
C PHE A 338 -4.36 -0.40 10.16
N ASN A 339 -3.99 -1.46 9.43
CA ASN A 339 -3.96 -1.44 7.97
C ASN A 339 -5.34 -1.17 7.33
N VAL A 340 -6.43 -1.70 7.91
CA VAL A 340 -7.81 -1.39 7.48
C VAL A 340 -8.10 0.10 7.63
N PHE A 341 -7.76 0.68 8.78
CA PHE A 341 -7.93 2.10 9.00
C PHE A 341 -7.12 2.95 8.02
N TYR A 342 -5.86 2.60 7.78
CA TYR A 342 -5.05 3.27 6.76
C TYR A 342 -5.67 3.19 5.37
N ALA A 343 -6.09 1.99 4.96
CA ALA A 343 -6.70 1.75 3.66
C ALA A 343 -7.98 2.58 3.46
N GLU A 344 -8.87 2.60 4.45
CA GLU A 344 -10.11 3.37 4.40
C GLU A 344 -9.85 4.87 4.22
N ARG A 345 -8.96 5.45 5.03
CA ARG A 345 -8.66 6.88 5.00
C ARG A 345 -7.87 7.30 3.76
N SER A 346 -7.02 6.41 3.23
CA SER A 346 -6.29 6.64 1.99
C SER A 346 -7.22 6.58 0.77
N TYR A 347 -8.16 5.62 0.77
CA TYR A 347 -9.05 5.46 -0.36
C TYR A 347 -10.11 6.54 -0.44
N ARG A 348 -10.75 6.84 0.69
CA ARG A 348 -11.77 7.87 0.82
C ARG A 348 -11.40 8.81 1.95
N ALA A 349 -10.81 9.94 1.60
CA ALA A 349 -10.40 10.94 2.58
C ALA A 349 -11.64 11.58 3.20
N SER A 350 -11.93 11.24 4.46
CA SER A 350 -12.96 11.92 5.26
C SER A 350 -12.50 13.29 5.75
N ASP A 351 -11.19 13.50 5.83
CA ASP A 351 -10.53 14.75 6.18
C ASP A 351 -9.60 15.14 5.00
N PRO A 352 -9.65 16.38 4.50
CA PRO A 352 -8.83 16.82 3.36
C PRO A 352 -7.32 16.81 3.66
N SER A 353 -6.90 16.68 4.92
CA SER A 353 -5.48 16.56 5.28
C SER A 353 -4.89 15.15 5.06
N TYR A 354 -5.74 14.14 4.78
CA TYR A 354 -5.31 12.75 4.53
C TYR A 354 -4.78 12.51 3.12
N ALA A 355 -5.21 13.31 2.14
CA ALA A 355 -4.80 13.15 0.75
C ALA A 355 -4.74 14.49 0.04
N TYR A 356 -3.88 14.59 -0.97
CA TYR A 356 -3.71 15.81 -1.75
C TYR A 356 -3.36 15.47 -3.21
N PRO A 357 -3.88 16.16 -4.23
CA PRO A 357 -4.97 17.14 -4.14
C PRO A 357 -6.34 16.48 -3.87
N TYR A 358 -6.44 15.16 -4.01
CA TYR A 358 -7.63 14.35 -3.73
C TYR A 358 -7.23 12.91 -3.41
N ASP A 359 -8.19 12.07 -3.00
CA ASP A 359 -7.96 10.69 -2.57
C ASP A 359 -7.90 9.68 -3.73
N ILE A 360 -7.59 8.42 -3.41
CA ILE A 360 -7.47 7.35 -4.40
C ILE A 360 -8.82 7.12 -5.11
N ARG A 361 -9.95 7.22 -4.41
CA ARG A 361 -11.28 7.05 -5.02
C ARG A 361 -11.51 8.08 -6.11
N HIS A 362 -11.14 9.34 -5.90
CA HIS A 362 -11.26 10.37 -6.93
C HIS A 362 -10.30 10.07 -8.10
N LEU A 363 -9.05 9.73 -7.82
CA LEU A 363 -8.05 9.40 -8.85
C LEU A 363 -8.52 8.29 -9.79
N VAL A 364 -9.09 7.20 -9.26
CA VAL A 364 -9.57 6.08 -10.10
C VAL A 364 -10.85 6.41 -10.87
N SER A 365 -11.63 7.40 -10.42
CA SER A 365 -12.84 7.84 -11.11
C SER A 365 -12.58 8.76 -12.31
N LEU A 366 -11.36 9.31 -12.44
CA LEU A 366 -11.03 10.25 -13.53
C LEU A 366 -11.19 9.63 -14.93
N ASP A 367 -11.08 8.31 -15.05
CA ASP A 367 -11.26 7.61 -16.34
C ASP A 367 -12.74 7.42 -16.72
N GLN A 368 -13.67 7.52 -15.76
CA GLN A 368 -15.11 7.33 -16.02
C GLN A 368 -15.72 8.53 -16.75
N GLY A 369 -15.09 9.71 -16.70
CA GLY A 369 -15.57 10.92 -17.37
C GLY A 369 -15.32 10.98 -18.88
N VAL A 370 -14.48 10.11 -19.44
CA VAL A 370 -14.20 10.09 -20.89
C VAL A 370 -15.17 9.17 -21.64
N ALA A 371 -15.71 8.13 -20.97
CA ALA A 371 -16.66 7.20 -21.55
C ALA A 371 -18.07 7.80 -21.74
N GLU A 372 -18.43 8.87 -21.01
CA GLU A 372 -19.71 9.57 -21.19
C GLU A 372 -19.67 10.66 -22.29
N ALA A 373 -18.49 10.93 -22.87
CA ALA A 373 -18.29 11.98 -23.88
C ALA A 373 -18.07 11.44 -25.31
N MET A 374 -18.20 10.13 -25.53
CA MET A 374 -18.22 9.48 -26.85
C MET A 374 -19.57 8.79 -27.06
#